data_AF-A0A377DY91-F1
#
_entry.id   AF-A0A377DY91-F1
#
_cell.length_a   1.000
_cell.length_b   1.000
_cell.length_c   1.000
_cell.angle_alpha   90.00
_cell.angle_beta   90.00
_cell.angle_gamma   90.00
#
_symmetry.space_group_name_H-M   'P 1'
#
loop_
_entity.id
_entity.type
_entity.pdbx_description
1 polymer ?
#
loop_
_entity_poly.entity_id
_entity_poly.type
_entity_poly.pdbx_seq_one_letter_code
_entity_poly.pdbx_strand_id
1 'polypeptide(L)'
;MDIIIGYFNALGLAPERKNIFLIEDDFAKLVLEYILKIKNTHLYSTCYLHNLQGESNIQKVSEHYKDSSGLNIVSVYDADQVKSRGINSDCIKNVFLPSENNLPPEAEVIECIKNNIQAYAAKLGVDADYLEGEFDAMTCDHHDFFIELSKILSDKHLSTLKGFAIALWIETNEYEIEKFLYCLENIK
;
A
#
# COMPACT_ATOMS: atom_id res chain seq x y z
N MET A 1 3.24 -11.75 -21.98
CA MET A 1 4.27 -12.04 -20.96
C MET A 1 3.80 -13.13 -19.98
N ASP A 2 2.49 -13.40 -19.92
CA ASP A 2 1.85 -14.35 -18.98
C ASP A 2 2.11 -15.85 -19.25
N ILE A 3 2.41 -16.23 -20.50
CA ILE A 3 2.62 -17.65 -20.86
C ILE A 3 3.90 -18.21 -20.22
N ILE A 4 4.92 -17.35 -20.04
CA ILE A 4 6.21 -17.75 -19.49
C ILE A 4 6.11 -18.00 -17.97
N ILE A 5 5.35 -17.17 -17.26
CA ILE A 5 5.15 -17.30 -15.81
C ILE A 5 4.40 -18.60 -15.46
N GLY A 6 3.38 -18.96 -16.26
CA GLY A 6 2.67 -20.24 -16.11
C GLY A 6 3.58 -21.46 -16.32
N TYR A 7 4.54 -21.36 -17.25
CA TYR A 7 5.51 -22.44 -17.52
C TYR A 7 6.52 -22.64 -16.39
N PHE A 8 7.02 -21.56 -15.79
CA PHE A 8 7.96 -21.64 -14.66
C PHE A 8 7.31 -22.21 -13.39
N ASN A 9 6.04 -21.86 -13.12
CA ASN A 9 5.27 -22.43 -12.02
C ASN A 9 5.04 -23.94 -12.19
N ALA A 10 4.75 -24.40 -13.41
CA ALA A 10 4.55 -25.82 -13.70
C ALA A 10 5.85 -26.66 -13.59
N LEU A 11 7.02 -26.02 -13.70
CA LEU A 11 8.34 -26.65 -13.60
C LEU A 11 8.90 -26.65 -12.16
N GLY A 12 8.18 -26.08 -11.17
CA GLY A 12 8.70 -25.93 -9.81
C GLY A 12 9.85 -24.91 -9.69
N LEU A 13 10.07 -24.10 -10.73
CA LEU A 13 11.06 -23.04 -10.80
C LEU A 13 10.47 -21.68 -10.40
N ALA A 14 9.31 -21.69 -9.74
CA ALA A 14 8.75 -20.49 -9.13
C ALA A 14 9.81 -19.93 -8.16
N PRO A 15 10.14 -18.63 -8.23
CA PRO A 15 11.02 -18.02 -7.25
C PRO A 15 10.47 -18.30 -5.85
N GLU A 16 11.26 -19.00 -5.02
CA GLU A 16 10.92 -19.19 -3.61
C GLU A 16 10.62 -17.81 -3.02
N ARG A 17 9.48 -17.67 -2.33
CA ARG A 17 9.10 -16.41 -1.70
C ARG A 17 10.11 -16.10 -0.60
N LYS A 18 11.05 -15.21 -0.89
CA LYS A 18 12.17 -14.88 0.00
C LYS A 18 11.90 -13.66 0.86
N ASN A 19 10.94 -12.82 0.49
CA ASN A 19 10.65 -11.56 1.17
C ASN A 19 9.30 -11.65 1.90
N ILE A 20 9.28 -11.30 3.18
CA ILE A 20 8.05 -11.15 3.97
C ILE A 20 7.96 -9.70 4.41
N PHE A 21 6.89 -9.02 3.99
CA PHE A 21 6.56 -7.69 4.44
C PHE A 21 5.50 -7.77 5.54
N LEU A 22 5.87 -7.32 6.74
CA LEU A 22 4.97 -7.17 7.88
C LEU A 22 4.39 -5.77 7.86
N ILE A 23 3.07 -5.66 7.83
CA ILE A 23 2.36 -4.41 7.56
C ILE A 23 1.38 -4.17 8.69
N GLU A 24 1.20 -2.91 9.06
CA GLU A 24 0.40 -2.53 10.21
C GLU A 24 -1.09 -2.86 10.01
N ASP A 25 -1.68 -2.34 8.94
CA ASP A 25 -3.11 -2.44 8.70
C ASP A 25 -3.45 -2.92 7.26
N ASP A 26 -4.76 -2.96 6.97
CA ASP A 26 -5.29 -3.38 5.68
C ASP A 26 -5.10 -2.35 4.57
N PHE A 27 -5.12 -1.05 4.87
CA PHE A 27 -5.01 -0.01 3.85
C PHE A 27 -3.56 0.22 3.43
N ALA A 28 -2.63 0.31 4.38
CA ALA A 28 -1.19 0.29 4.15
C ALA A 28 -0.78 -0.92 3.32
N LYS A 29 -1.36 -2.09 3.62
CA LYS A 29 -1.16 -3.30 2.82
C LYS A 29 -1.68 -3.13 1.40
N LEU A 30 -2.88 -2.59 1.23
CA LEU A 30 -3.47 -2.34 -0.08
C LEU A 30 -2.62 -1.36 -0.90
N VAL A 31 -2.12 -0.29 -0.28
CA VAL A 31 -1.24 0.69 -0.93
C VAL A 31 0.05 0.04 -1.40
N LEU A 32 0.75 -0.69 -0.52
CA LEU A 32 1.97 -1.41 -0.89
C LEU A 32 1.73 -2.42 -2.01
N GLU A 33 0.62 -3.17 -1.93
CA GLU A 33 0.22 -4.11 -2.97
C GLU A 33 0.08 -3.42 -4.34
N TYR A 34 -0.59 -2.26 -4.39
CA TYR A 34 -0.74 -1.51 -5.64
C TYR A 34 0.58 -0.94 -6.14
N ILE A 35 1.43 -0.39 -5.25
CA ILE A 35 2.78 0.08 -5.61
C ILE A 35 3.57 -1.04 -6.27
N LEU A 36 3.66 -2.20 -5.62
CA LEU A 36 4.41 -3.34 -6.15
C LEU A 36 3.79 -3.87 -7.44
N LYS A 37 2.47 -3.99 -7.51
CA LYS A 37 1.78 -4.49 -8.70
C LYS A 37 1.98 -3.58 -9.92
N ILE A 38 2.02 -2.26 -9.73
CA ILE A 38 2.18 -1.28 -10.82
C ILE A 38 3.66 -1.10 -11.20
N LYS A 39 4.55 -0.97 -10.21
CA LYS A 39 5.93 -0.53 -10.43
C LYS A 39 6.97 -1.66 -10.31
N ASN A 40 6.70 -2.74 -9.58
CA ASN A 40 7.66 -3.84 -9.36
C ASN A 40 6.98 -5.23 -9.28
N THR A 41 6.48 -5.69 -10.43
CA THR A 41 5.73 -6.96 -10.55
C THR A 41 6.55 -8.18 -10.14
N HIS A 42 7.87 -8.12 -10.31
CA HIS A 42 8.77 -9.18 -9.86
C HIS A 42 8.76 -9.30 -8.33
N LEU A 43 8.99 -8.21 -7.60
CA LEU A 43 8.95 -8.21 -6.14
C LEU A 43 7.56 -8.60 -5.63
N TYR A 44 6.49 -8.11 -6.27
CA TYR A 44 5.12 -8.52 -5.95
C TYR A 44 4.95 -10.04 -6.02
N SER A 45 5.45 -10.70 -7.07
CA SER A 45 5.33 -12.15 -7.25
C SER A 45 6.18 -13.00 -6.29
N THR A 46 7.18 -12.39 -5.66
CA THR A 46 8.19 -13.08 -4.82
C THR A 46 8.11 -12.71 -3.34
N CYS A 47 7.15 -11.88 -2.95
CA CYS A 47 6.96 -11.44 -1.58
C CYS A 47 5.67 -11.98 -0.95
N TYR A 48 5.61 -11.92 0.38
CA TYR A 48 4.39 -12.16 1.15
C TYR A 48 4.02 -10.91 1.93
N LEU A 49 2.82 -10.37 1.66
CA LEU A 49 2.28 -9.19 2.36
C LEU A 49 1.38 -9.64 3.50
N HIS A 50 1.85 -9.52 4.74
CA HIS A 50 1.12 -9.93 5.94
C HIS A 50 0.73 -8.73 6.78
N ASN A 51 -0.58 -8.51 6.97
CA ASN A 51 -1.03 -7.55 7.97
C ASN A 51 -0.85 -8.17 9.36
N LEU A 52 -0.56 -7.35 10.36
CA LEU A 52 -0.46 -7.79 11.77
C LEU A 52 -1.47 -7.06 12.68
N GLN A 53 -2.40 -6.29 12.10
CA GLN A 53 -3.45 -5.57 12.83
C GLN A 53 -2.90 -4.72 13.98
N GLY A 54 -1.86 -3.93 13.69
CA GLY A 54 -1.26 -2.97 14.62
C GLY A 54 0.24 -3.15 14.88
N GLU A 55 0.92 -2.02 15.12
CA GLU A 55 2.35 -1.89 15.41
C GLU A 55 2.87 -2.89 16.47
N SER A 56 2.14 -3.07 17.57
CA SER A 56 2.56 -3.91 18.70
C SER A 56 2.78 -5.39 18.33
N ASN A 57 2.14 -5.88 17.26
CA ASN A 57 2.32 -7.24 16.79
C ASN A 57 3.55 -7.35 15.88
N ILE A 58 3.85 -6.32 15.07
CA ILE A 58 5.10 -6.24 14.31
C ILE A 58 6.30 -6.26 15.26
N GLN A 59 6.20 -5.52 16.37
CA GLN A 59 7.26 -5.49 17.39
C GLN A 59 7.49 -6.88 18.01
N LYS A 60 6.44 -7.60 18.39
CA LYS A 60 6.56 -8.95 18.94
C LYS A 60 7.24 -9.91 17.97
N VAL A 61 6.90 -9.86 16.68
CA VAL A 61 7.56 -10.69 15.66
C VAL A 61 9.04 -10.30 15.54
N SER A 62 9.34 -9.00 15.57
CA SER A 62 10.70 -8.46 15.49
C SER A 62 11.60 -8.83 16.66
N GLU A 63 11.04 -8.97 17.85
CA GLU A 63 11.76 -9.37 19.07
C GLU A 63 12.02 -10.88 19.15
N HIS A 64 11.13 -11.70 18.58
CA HIS A 64 11.20 -13.16 18.69
C HIS A 64 11.81 -13.84 17.46
N TYR A 65 11.94 -13.11 16.34
CA TYR A 65 12.57 -13.62 15.14
C TYR A 65 14.08 -13.80 15.36
N LYS A 66 14.58 -15.00 15.05
CA LYS A 66 16.00 -15.33 15.01
C LYS A 66 16.35 -15.63 13.57
N ASP A 67 17.29 -14.87 13.03
CA ASP A 67 17.78 -14.96 11.65
C ASP A 67 18.39 -16.36 11.37
N SER A 68 17.53 -17.29 10.99
CA SER A 68 17.85 -18.72 10.87
C SER A 68 17.18 -19.39 9.68
N SER A 69 16.29 -18.69 8.97
CA SER A 69 15.45 -19.26 7.91
C SER A 69 15.83 -18.82 6.49
N GLY A 70 16.83 -17.96 6.30
CA GLY A 70 17.18 -17.42 4.97
C GLY A 70 16.06 -16.57 4.34
N LEU A 71 15.09 -16.15 5.15
CA LEU A 71 13.98 -15.28 4.77
C LEU A 71 14.35 -13.83 5.10
N ASN A 72 14.11 -12.93 4.16
CA ASN A 72 14.24 -11.50 4.38
C ASN A 72 12.92 -10.95 4.92
N ILE A 73 12.89 -10.57 6.20
CA ILE A 73 11.70 -9.98 6.84
C ILE A 73 11.90 -8.47 6.94
N VAL A 74 10.91 -7.73 6.43
CA VAL A 74 10.89 -6.26 6.42
C VAL A 74 9.57 -5.80 7.02
N SER A 75 9.63 -4.91 8.00
CA SER A 75 8.47 -4.23 8.54
C SER A 75 8.19 -2.96 7.73
N VAL A 76 6.93 -2.75 7.36
CA VAL A 76 6.44 -1.61 6.60
C VAL A 76 5.48 -0.83 7.50
N TYR A 77 5.87 0.40 7.81
CA TYR A 77 5.13 1.32 8.66
C TYR A 77 4.52 2.47 7.86
N ASP A 78 3.52 3.11 8.44
CA ASP A 78 2.97 4.36 7.91
C ASP A 78 3.96 5.52 8.03
N ALA A 79 3.82 6.51 7.15
CA ALA A 79 4.78 7.60 7.04
C ALA A 79 4.74 8.58 8.23
N ASP A 80 3.64 8.65 8.97
CA ASP A 80 3.51 9.48 10.18
C ASP A 80 4.32 8.91 11.37
N GLN A 81 4.61 7.60 11.34
CA GLN A 81 5.39 6.89 12.36
C GLN A 81 6.91 7.09 12.23
N VAL A 82 7.40 7.88 11.27
CA VAL A 82 8.84 8.20 11.15
C VAL A 82 9.40 8.81 12.45
N LYS A 83 8.55 9.40 13.30
CA LYS A 83 8.94 10.05 14.56
C LYS A 83 8.82 9.16 15.80
N SER A 84 8.16 8.00 15.76
CA SER A 84 8.08 7.05 16.88
C SER A 84 9.40 6.28 16.99
N ARG A 85 10.37 6.97 17.59
CA ARG A 85 11.72 6.49 17.92
C ARG A 85 11.68 5.14 18.64
N GLY A 86 12.39 4.15 18.09
CA GLY A 86 12.96 3.08 18.92
C GLY A 86 12.94 1.67 18.33
N ILE A 87 12.22 1.44 17.23
CA ILE A 87 12.17 0.11 16.62
C ILE A 87 13.41 -0.02 15.72
N ASN A 88 14.53 -0.45 16.28
CA ASN A 88 15.65 -1.01 15.52
C ASN A 88 15.86 -2.41 16.09
N SER A 89 15.25 -3.40 15.44
CA SER A 89 15.68 -4.78 15.62
C SER A 89 16.85 -4.99 14.67
N ASP A 90 17.98 -5.50 15.16
CA ASP A 90 19.13 -5.83 14.31
C ASP A 90 18.78 -6.88 13.22
N CYS A 91 17.67 -7.61 13.40
CA CYS A 91 17.25 -8.71 12.54
C CYS A 91 16.10 -8.36 11.56
N ILE A 92 15.30 -7.32 11.83
CA ILE A 92 14.17 -6.92 10.97
C ILE A 92 14.31 -5.46 10.60
N LYS A 93 14.27 -5.19 9.30
CA LYS A 93 14.44 -3.85 8.76
C LYS A 93 13.13 -3.13 8.61
N ASN A 94 13.17 -1.83 8.85
CA ASN A 94 11.99 -1.00 8.85
C ASN A 94 12.01 -0.08 7.63
N VAL A 95 10.91 -0.09 6.88
CA VAL A 95 10.62 0.87 5.82
C VAL A 95 9.34 1.61 6.14
N PHE A 96 9.23 2.81 5.60
CA PHE A 96 8.05 3.64 5.73
C PHE A 96 7.42 3.79 4.36
N LEU A 97 6.09 3.74 4.31
CA LEU A 97 5.37 3.99 3.07
C LEU A 97 5.69 5.40 2.52
N PRO A 98 5.66 5.58 1.19
CA PRO A 98 5.88 6.89 0.59
C PRO A 98 4.79 7.86 1.02
N SER A 99 5.19 9.10 1.32
CA SER A 99 4.29 10.17 1.71
C SER A 99 4.90 11.53 1.40
N GLU A 100 4.11 12.46 0.87
CA GLU A 100 4.52 13.85 0.69
C GLU A 100 4.51 14.64 2.02
N ASN A 101 3.56 14.35 2.92
CA ASN A 101 3.27 15.16 4.10
C ASN A 101 3.49 14.45 5.46
N ASN A 102 4.05 13.23 5.46
CA ASN A 102 4.10 12.32 6.62
C ASN A 102 2.70 12.10 7.23
N LEU A 103 1.71 11.92 6.36
CA LEU A 103 0.34 11.59 6.74
C LEU A 103 0.12 10.08 6.63
N PRO A 104 -0.91 9.53 7.29
CA PRO A 104 -1.36 8.17 7.03
C PRO A 104 -1.69 8.00 5.53
N PRO A 105 -1.43 6.81 4.96
CA PRO A 105 -1.63 6.56 3.54
C PRO A 105 -3.09 6.82 3.10
N GLU A 106 -4.06 6.57 3.98
CA GLU A 106 -5.48 6.87 3.71
C GLU A 106 -5.72 8.35 3.50
N ALA A 107 -5.22 9.19 4.40
CA ALA A 107 -5.43 10.63 4.36
C ALA A 107 -4.79 11.24 3.09
N GLU A 108 -3.59 10.79 2.73
CA GLU A 108 -2.89 11.28 1.56
C GLU A 108 -3.54 10.86 0.24
N VAL A 109 -4.02 9.61 0.16
CA VAL A 109 -4.79 9.15 -1.01
C VAL A 109 -6.09 9.96 -1.14
N ILE A 110 -6.78 10.25 -0.03
CA ILE A 110 -8.00 11.06 -0.03
C ILE A 110 -7.72 12.50 -0.46
N GLU A 111 -6.65 13.11 0.05
CA GLU A 111 -6.24 14.46 -0.36
C GLU A 111 -5.90 14.50 -1.86
N CYS A 112 -5.18 13.49 -2.36
CA CYS A 112 -4.83 13.39 -3.77
C CYS A 112 -6.06 13.27 -4.67
N ILE A 113 -7.05 12.46 -4.32
CA ILE A 113 -8.27 12.35 -5.14
C ILE A 113 -9.13 13.63 -5.07
N LYS A 114 -9.13 14.35 -3.94
CA LYS A 114 -9.81 15.65 -3.83
C LYS A 114 -9.16 16.68 -4.76
N ASN A 115 -7.83 16.74 -4.77
CA ASN A 115 -7.07 17.64 -5.65
C ASN A 115 -7.16 17.24 -7.14
N ASN A 116 -7.50 15.99 -7.45
CA ASN A 116 -7.56 15.44 -8.80
C ASN A 116 -8.95 14.85 -9.13
N ILE A 117 -10.01 15.49 -8.63
CA ILE A 117 -11.37 14.93 -8.67
C ILE A 117 -11.85 14.61 -10.08
N GLN A 118 -11.48 15.44 -11.06
CA GLN A 118 -11.80 15.24 -12.47
C GLN A 118 -11.22 13.91 -13.01
N ALA A 119 -9.97 13.60 -12.67
CA ALA A 119 -9.31 12.37 -13.09
C ALA A 119 -9.91 11.15 -12.39
N TYR A 120 -10.24 11.27 -11.10
CA TYR A 120 -10.86 10.21 -10.33
C TYR A 120 -12.29 9.91 -10.80
N ALA A 121 -13.09 10.94 -11.03
CA ALA A 121 -14.44 10.85 -11.57
C ALA A 121 -14.45 10.19 -12.96
N ALA A 122 -13.50 10.57 -13.83
CA ALA A 122 -13.33 9.94 -15.14
C ALA A 122 -13.01 8.44 -15.04
N LYS A 123 -12.14 8.02 -14.11
CA LYS A 123 -11.84 6.59 -13.87
C LYS A 123 -13.06 5.83 -13.34
N LEU A 124 -13.90 6.48 -12.54
CA LEU A 124 -15.14 5.91 -12.01
C LEU A 124 -16.29 5.91 -13.02
N GLY A 125 -16.21 6.74 -14.07
CA GLY A 125 -17.30 6.97 -15.01
C GLY A 125 -18.48 7.72 -14.36
N VAL A 126 -18.19 8.63 -13.44
CA VAL A 126 -19.17 9.48 -12.75
C VAL A 126 -18.95 10.95 -13.10
N ASP A 127 -19.97 11.76 -12.89
CA ASP A 127 -19.86 13.21 -13.06
C ASP A 127 -18.98 13.82 -11.95
N ALA A 128 -18.06 14.69 -12.33
CA ALA A 128 -17.08 15.24 -11.40
C ALA A 128 -17.68 16.28 -10.45
N ASP A 129 -18.61 17.10 -10.93
CA ASP A 129 -19.29 18.11 -10.12
C ASP A 129 -20.21 17.43 -9.08
N TYR A 130 -20.88 16.34 -9.48
CA TYR A 130 -21.60 15.48 -8.55
C TYR A 130 -20.67 14.91 -7.46
N LEU A 131 -19.53 14.35 -7.86
CA LEU A 131 -18.59 13.76 -6.92
C LEU A 131 -17.99 14.80 -5.96
N GLU A 132 -17.72 16.01 -6.45
CA GLU A 132 -17.24 17.14 -5.64
C GLU A 132 -18.25 17.52 -4.56
N GLY A 133 -19.52 17.67 -4.94
CA GLY A 133 -20.59 17.96 -3.99
C GLY A 133 -20.74 16.90 -2.89
N GLU A 134 -20.58 15.62 -3.23
CA GLU A 134 -20.63 14.53 -2.24
C GLU A 134 -19.40 14.54 -1.32
N PHE A 135 -18.21 14.87 -1.83
CA PHE A 135 -16.99 14.98 -1.01
C PHE A 135 -17.07 16.12 0.00
N ASP A 136 -17.68 17.25 -0.39
CA ASP A 136 -17.88 18.41 0.50
C ASP A 136 -18.98 18.16 1.54
N ALA A 137 -19.98 17.34 1.20
CA ALA A 137 -21.05 16.96 2.12
C ALA A 137 -20.61 15.91 3.15
N MET A 138 -19.55 15.14 2.87
CA MET A 138 -19.02 14.15 3.79
C MET A 138 -18.31 14.80 4.99
N THR A 139 -18.78 14.45 6.19
CA THR A 139 -18.13 14.81 7.46
C THR A 139 -17.50 13.61 8.17
N CYS A 140 -17.32 12.49 7.47
CA CYS A 140 -16.75 11.27 8.02
C CYS A 140 -15.23 11.36 8.17
N ASP A 141 -14.70 10.55 9.07
CA ASP A 141 -13.24 10.41 9.23
C ASP A 141 -12.64 9.63 8.04
N HIS A 142 -11.34 9.78 7.82
CA HIS A 142 -10.62 9.20 6.68
C HIS A 142 -10.78 7.67 6.56
N HIS A 143 -10.87 6.96 7.70
CA HIS A 143 -11.12 5.51 7.75
C HIS A 143 -12.48 5.10 7.13
N ASP A 144 -13.51 5.92 7.33
CA ASP A 144 -14.87 5.64 6.86
C ASP A 144 -15.16 6.26 5.49
N PHE A 145 -14.28 7.13 4.98
CA PHE A 145 -14.48 7.88 3.74
C PHE A 145 -14.88 6.99 2.56
N PHE A 146 -14.11 5.93 2.28
CA PHE A 146 -14.41 5.03 1.17
C PHE A 146 -15.67 4.20 1.40
N ILE A 147 -16.01 3.91 2.65
CA ILE A 147 -17.23 3.18 3.02
C ILE A 147 -18.45 4.05 2.72
N GLU A 148 -18.44 5.30 3.16
CA GLU A 148 -19.50 6.26 2.86
C GLU A 148 -19.59 6.51 1.35
N LEU A 149 -18.46 6.68 0.67
CA LEU A 149 -18.44 6.84 -0.78
C LEU A 149 -19.06 5.64 -1.50
N SER A 150 -18.84 4.42 -1.02
CA SER A 150 -19.46 3.22 -1.59
C SER A 150 -20.97 3.14 -1.37
N LYS A 151 -21.49 3.78 -0.31
CA LYS A 151 -22.93 3.86 -0.08
C LYS A 151 -23.59 4.85 -1.03
N ILE A 152 -22.93 5.97 -1.30
CA ILE A 152 -23.40 7.00 -2.24
C ILE A 152 -23.34 6.46 -3.67
N LEU A 153 -22.18 5.93 -4.05
CA LEU A 153 -21.95 5.28 -5.35
C LEU A 153 -22.31 3.79 -5.28
N SER A 154 -23.57 3.49 -4.97
CA SER A 154 -24.08 2.13 -4.74
C SER A 154 -23.82 1.12 -5.88
N ASP A 155 -23.46 1.57 -7.08
CA ASP A 155 -23.06 0.76 -8.22
C ASP A 155 -21.57 0.37 -8.22
N LYS A 156 -20.76 0.94 -7.33
CA LYS A 156 -19.31 0.72 -7.25
C LYS A 156 -18.93 -0.06 -6.00
N HIS A 157 -18.13 -1.10 -6.19
CA HIS A 157 -17.60 -1.87 -5.07
C HIS A 157 -16.49 -1.10 -4.34
N LEU A 158 -16.44 -1.19 -3.00
CA LEU A 158 -15.45 -0.53 -2.15
C LEU A 158 -14.01 -0.74 -2.62
N SER A 159 -13.67 -1.96 -3.02
CA SER A 159 -12.32 -2.31 -3.52
C SER A 159 -11.97 -1.60 -4.83
N THR A 160 -12.96 -1.31 -5.68
CA THR A 160 -12.76 -0.57 -6.93
C THR A 160 -12.52 0.90 -6.66
N LEU A 161 -13.27 1.49 -5.73
CA LEU A 161 -13.06 2.88 -5.27
C LEU A 161 -11.65 3.06 -4.71
N LYS A 162 -11.27 2.23 -3.73
CA LYS A 162 -9.92 2.25 -3.15
C LYS A 162 -8.85 2.02 -4.22
N GLY A 163 -9.05 1.05 -5.10
CA GLY A 163 -8.09 0.71 -6.14
C GLY A 163 -7.80 1.84 -7.14
N PHE A 164 -8.84 2.52 -7.63
CA PHE A 164 -8.66 3.66 -8.52
C PHE A 164 -8.07 4.87 -7.82
N ALA A 165 -8.42 5.10 -6.56
CA ALA A 165 -7.86 6.18 -5.75
C ALA A 165 -6.35 5.98 -5.54
N ILE A 166 -5.94 4.78 -5.12
CA ILE A 166 -4.53 4.44 -4.91
C ILE A 166 -3.76 4.48 -6.24
N ALA A 167 -4.33 3.96 -7.33
CA ALA A 167 -3.68 4.02 -8.64
C ALA A 167 -3.45 5.47 -9.11
N LEU A 168 -4.43 6.35 -8.92
CA LEU A 168 -4.28 7.77 -9.22
C LEU A 168 -3.19 8.41 -8.35
N TRP A 169 -3.16 8.09 -7.05
CA TRP A 169 -2.12 8.60 -6.15
C TRP A 169 -0.71 8.15 -6.57
N ILE A 170 -0.53 6.89 -6.98
CA ILE A 170 0.76 6.38 -7.49
C ILE A 170 1.18 7.11 -8.77
N GLU A 171 0.24 7.42 -9.66
CA GLU A 171 0.51 8.16 -10.90
C GLU A 171 0.95 9.60 -10.60
N THR A 172 0.36 10.26 -9.60
CA THR A 172 0.69 11.65 -9.22
C THR A 172 1.99 11.75 -8.42
N ASN A 173 2.33 10.72 -7.63
CA ASN A 173 3.44 10.75 -6.67
C ASN A 173 4.68 9.96 -7.11
N GLU A 174 4.93 9.87 -8.42
CA GLU A 174 5.94 8.99 -9.01
C GLU A 174 7.32 9.10 -8.34
N TYR A 175 7.77 10.32 -8.02
CA TYR A 175 9.09 10.54 -7.40
C TYR A 175 9.22 9.90 -6.02
N GLU A 176 8.24 10.07 -5.12
CA GLU A 176 8.29 9.48 -3.79
C GLU A 176 8.13 7.96 -3.85
N ILE A 177 7.32 7.45 -4.80
CA ILE A 177 7.21 6.01 -5.06
C ILE A 177 8.56 5.42 -5.52
N GLU A 178 9.24 6.06 -6.47
CA GLU A 178 10.53 5.58 -6.97
C GLU A 178 11.61 5.58 -5.89
N LYS A 179 11.65 6.63 -5.08
CA LYS A 179 12.54 6.73 -3.92
C LYS A 179 12.25 5.65 -2.89
N PHE A 180 10.98 5.37 -2.60
CA PHE A 180 10.59 4.26 -1.73
C PHE A 180 11.04 2.91 -2.29
N LEU A 181 10.81 2.64 -3.58
CA LEU A 181 11.21 1.39 -4.22
C LEU A 181 12.73 1.21 -4.22
N TYR A 182 13.48 2.28 -4.49
CA TYR A 182 14.93 2.25 -4.41
C TYR A 182 15.40 1.88 -3.00
N CYS A 183 14.80 2.45 -1.95
CA CYS A 183 15.08 2.05 -0.57
C CYS A 183 14.73 0.58 -0.36
N LEU A 184 13.55 0.14 -0.79
CA LEU A 184 13.06 -1.23 -0.64
C LEU A 184 14.01 -2.28 -1.24
N GLU A 185 14.57 -2.01 -2.42
CA GLU A 185 15.47 -2.93 -3.13
C GLU A 185 16.89 -2.97 -2.56
N ASN A 186 17.32 -1.89 -1.91
CA ASN A 186 18.68 -1.76 -1.36
C ASN A 186 18.79 -2.11 0.12
N ILE A 187 17.71 -2.61 0.71
CA ILE A 187 17.68 -3.16 2.07
C ILE A 187 18.44 -4.50 2.08
N LYS A 188 19.75 -4.42 2.36
CA LYS A 188 20.70 -5.55 2.48
C LYS A 188 21.31 -5.70 3.85
#